data_AF-A0A916R233-F1
#
_entry.id   AF-A0A916R233-F1
#
_cell.length_a   1.000
_cell.length_b   1.000
_cell.length_c   1.000
_cell.angle_alpha   90.00
_cell.angle_beta   90.00
_cell.angle_gamma   90.00
#
_symmetry.space_group_name_H-M   'P 1'
#
loop_
_entity.id
_entity.type
_entity.pdbx_description
1 polymer ?
#
loop_
_entity_poly.entity_id
_entity_poly.type
_entity_poly.pdbx_seq_one_letter_code
_entity_poly.pdbx_strand_id
1 'polypeptide(L)' 'MLKREFKINDYLHKSSSSLIINTLINQKIGTLIIGHNEEWKQKINLGKRNNQNFVYVPYNKLIEKLSDKAEMVGIDFING' A
#
# COMPACT_ATOMS: atom_id res chain seq x y z
N MET A 1 -5.79 8.69 -21.42
CA MET A 1 -5.21 8.96 -20.08
C MET A 1 -5.86 8.12 -18.97
N LEU A 2 -7.19 7.98 -18.92
CA LEU A 2 -7.95 7.25 -17.87
C LEU A 2 -7.57 5.78 -17.64
N LYS A 3 -7.25 5.00 -18.67
CA LYS A 3 -6.98 3.54 -18.55
C LYS A 3 -5.83 3.19 -17.59
N ARG A 4 -4.81 4.04 -17.47
CA ARG A 4 -3.64 3.78 -16.61
C ARG A 4 -3.99 4.00 -15.15
N GLU A 5 -4.70 5.08 -14.83
CA GLU A 5 -5.16 5.35 -13.46
C GLU A 5 -6.16 4.30 -12.97
N PHE A 6 -7.08 3.85 -13.83
CA PHE A 6 -7.99 2.76 -13.49
C PHE A 6 -7.26 1.45 -13.20
N LYS A 7 -6.25 1.09 -14.01
CA LYS A 7 -5.41 -0.09 -13.72
C LYS A 7 -4.69 0.06 -12.39
N ILE A 8 -4.07 1.21 -12.13
CA ILE A 8 -3.36 1.46 -10.87
C ILE A 8 -4.32 1.35 -9.69
N ASN A 9 -5.52 1.96 -9.77
CA ASN A 9 -6.53 1.85 -8.71
C ASN A 9 -7.02 0.41 -8.50
N ASP A 10 -7.23 -0.36 -9.57
CA ASP A 10 -7.62 -1.78 -9.47
C ASP A 10 -6.52 -2.61 -8.79
N TYR A 11 -5.25 -2.40 -9.16
CA TYR A 11 -4.10 -3.02 -8.48
C TYR A 11 -4.06 -2.65 -7.00
N LEU A 12 -4.20 -1.35 -6.66
CA LEU A 12 -4.22 -0.90 -5.28
C LEU A 12 -5.36 -1.55 -4.50
N HIS A 13 -6.57 -1.61 -5.07
CA HIS A 13 -7.73 -2.22 -4.42
C HIS A 13 -7.48 -3.71 -4.12
N LYS A 14 -7.00 -4.47 -5.10
CA LYS A 14 -6.69 -5.90 -4.94
C LYS A 14 -5.57 -6.14 -3.92
N SER A 15 -4.49 -5.37 -4.00
CA SER A 15 -3.34 -5.53 -3.08
C SER A 15 -3.69 -5.13 -1.64
N SER A 16 -4.37 -3.99 -1.44
CA SER A 16 -4.72 -3.51 -0.09
C SER A 16 -5.84 -4.32 0.57
N SER A 17 -6.97 -4.56 -0.13
CA SER A 17 -8.09 -5.32 0.45
C SER A 17 -7.82 -6.81 0.51
N SER A 18 -7.49 -7.40 -0.64
CA SER A 18 -7.67 -8.85 -0.82
C SER A 18 -6.48 -9.65 -0.36
N LEU A 19 -5.30 -9.02 -0.27
CA LEU A 19 -4.09 -9.70 0.15
C LEU A 19 -3.74 -9.32 1.58
N ILE A 20 -3.45 -8.05 1.85
CA ILE A 20 -2.95 -7.63 3.18
C ILE A 20 -4.01 -7.82 4.26
N ILE A 21 -5.21 -7.22 4.11
CA ILE A 21 -6.27 -7.31 5.13
C ILE A 21 -6.75 -8.75 5.32
N ASN A 22 -7.00 -9.49 4.24
CA ASN A 22 -7.39 -10.90 4.34
C ASN A 22 -6.33 -11.78 5.00
N THR A 23 -5.04 -11.55 4.72
CA THR A 23 -3.96 -12.28 5.39
C THR A 23 -3.95 -11.96 6.88
N LEU A 24 -4.11 -10.70 7.28
CA LEU A 24 -4.17 -10.31 8.69
C LEU A 24 -5.36 -10.95 9.41
N ILE A 25 -6.54 -10.97 8.79
CA ILE A 25 -7.74 -11.64 9.32
C ILE A 25 -7.50 -13.15 9.47
N ASN A 26 -6.97 -13.81 8.43
CA ASN A 26 -6.69 -15.25 8.46
C ASN A 26 -5.64 -15.62 9.51
N GLN A 27 -4.66 -14.74 9.75
CA GLN A 27 -3.61 -14.93 10.75
C GLN A 27 -4.01 -14.42 12.14
N LYS A 28 -5.22 -13.86 12.31
CA LYS A 28 -5.71 -13.25 13.56
C LYS A 28 -4.76 -12.17 14.09
N ILE A 29 -4.16 -11.39 13.20
CA ILE A 29 -3.29 -10.28 13.55
C ILE A 29 -4.16 -9.04 13.74
N GLY A 30 -4.16 -8.49 14.95
CA GLY A 30 -4.94 -7.30 15.31
C GLY A 30 -4.24 -5.97 15.02
N THR A 31 -2.98 -5.97 14.60
CA THR A 31 -2.21 -4.73 14.41
C THR A 31 -1.39 -4.77 13.12
N LEU A 32 -1.54 -3.75 12.29
CA LEU A 32 -0.76 -3.51 11.08
C LEU A 32 0.15 -2.30 11.28
N ILE A 33 1.46 -2.51 11.21
CA ILE A 33 2.47 -1.45 11.31
C ILE A 33 3.01 -1.16 9.91
N ILE A 34 2.92 0.09 9.45
CA ILE A 34 3.51 0.55 8.18
C ILE A 34 4.51 1.67 8.45
N GLY A 35 5.75 1.46 8.00
CA GLY A 35 6.77 2.50 7.99
C GLY A 35 6.66 3.39 6.75
N HIS A 36 6.49 4.69 6.94
CA HIS A 36 6.49 5.71 5.88
C HIS A 36 7.61 6.73 6.13
N ASN A 37 8.78 6.47 5.54
CA ASN A 37 9.85 7.45 5.45
C ASN A 37 9.60 8.33 4.22
N GLU A 38 9.24 9.61 4.38
CA GLU A 38 8.90 10.53 3.28
C GLU A 38 9.93 10.55 2.13
N GLU A 39 11.21 10.38 2.45
CA GLU A 39 12.31 10.40 1.47
C GLU A 39 12.66 9.04 0.84
N TRP A 40 12.03 7.94 1.25
CA TRP A 40 12.39 6.59 0.82
C TRP A 40 12.34 6.38 -0.72
N LYS A 41 11.58 7.22 -1.41
CA LYS A 41 11.44 7.21 -2.88
C LYS A 41 12.47 8.05 -3.62
N GLN A 42 13.16 8.98 -2.96
CA GLN A 42 14.00 9.98 -3.65
C GLN A 42 15.43 9.49 -3.96
N LYS A 43 15.91 8.42 -3.32
CA LYS A 43 17.30 7.93 -3.48
C LYS A 43 17.41 6.41 -3.61
N ILE A 44 16.38 5.77 -4.12
CA ILE A 44 16.41 4.33 -4.42
C ILE A 44 17.42 4.07 -5.54
N ASN A 45 18.37 3.18 -5.31
CA ASN A 45 19.37 2.77 -6.30
C ASN A 45 19.12 1.33 -6.77
N LEU A 46 17.91 1.07 -7.28
CA LEU A 46 17.49 -0.26 -7.76
C LEU A 46 17.69 -0.43 -9.28
N GLY A 47 18.32 0.56 -9.93
CA GLY A 47 18.44 0.66 -11.38
C GLY A 47 17.26 1.38 -12.04
N LYS A 48 17.51 2.00 -13.20
CA LYS A 48 16.62 2.98 -13.87
C LYS A 48 15.17 2.47 -14.08
N ARG A 49 15.00 1.22 -14.49
CA ARG A 49 13.69 0.61 -14.78
C ARG A 49 12.90 0.30 -13.49
N ASN A 50 13.58 -0.21 -12.46
CA ASN A 50 12.93 -0.53 -11.19
C ASN A 50 12.57 0.75 -10.42
N ASN A 51 13.44 1.76 -10.45
CA ASN A 51 13.15 3.08 -9.88
C ASN A 51 11.91 3.71 -10.51
N GLN A 52 11.79 3.69 -11.85
CA GLN A 52 10.60 4.21 -12.53
C GLN A 52 9.33 3.49 -12.09
N ASN A 53 9.35 2.16 -11.99
CA ASN A 53 8.19 1.39 -11.54
C ASN A 53 7.83 1.73 -10.09
N PHE A 54 8.82 1.80 -9.20
CA PHE A 54 8.61 2.06 -7.77
C PHE A 54 8.09 3.47 -7.48
N VAL A 55 8.67 4.48 -8.15
CA VAL A 55 8.19 5.87 -8.05
C VAL A 55 6.75 5.99 -8.57
N TYR A 56 6.39 5.22 -9.59
CA TYR A 56 5.02 5.22 -10.13
C TYR A 56 3.97 4.55 -9.24
N VAL A 57 4.36 3.76 -8.25
CA VAL A 57 3.41 3.15 -7.30
C VAL A 57 2.94 4.24 -6.33
N PRO A 58 1.63 4.57 -6.28
CA PRO A 58 1.11 5.62 -5.42
C PRO A 58 0.99 5.12 -3.98
N TYR A 59 2.12 5.02 -3.30
CA TYR A 59 2.24 4.45 -1.96
C TYR A 59 1.37 5.16 -0.91
N ASN A 60 1.28 6.49 -0.94
CA ASN A 60 0.45 7.23 0.02
C ASN A 60 -1.04 6.83 -0.12
N LYS A 61 -1.52 6.68 -1.37
CA LYS A 61 -2.88 6.16 -1.63
C LYS A 61 -3.07 4.71 -1.19
N LEU A 62 -1.99 3.91 -1.17
CA LEU A 62 -2.03 2.55 -0.65
C LEU A 62 -2.17 2.56 0.88
N ILE A 63 -1.41 3.41 1.58
CA ILE A 63 -1.47 3.58 3.04
C ILE A 63 -2.87 4.05 3.45
N GLU A 64 -3.39 5.10 2.82
CA GLU A 64 -4.74 5.61 3.09
C GLU A 64 -5.79 4.50 2.94
N LYS A 65 -5.76 3.78 1.81
CA LYS A 65 -6.69 2.66 1.58
C LYS A 65 -6.54 1.51 2.58
N LEU A 66 -5.33 1.28 3.10
CA LEU A 66 -5.09 0.25 4.10
C LEU A 66 -5.60 0.68 5.48
N SER A 67 -5.38 1.94 5.85
CA SER A 67 -5.91 2.54 7.08
C SER A 67 -7.43 2.42 7.12
N ASP A 68 -8.12 2.89 6.08
CA ASP A 68 -9.58 2.85 6.00
C ASP A 68 -10.12 1.41 6.17
N LYS A 69 -9.47 0.44 5.51
CA LYS A 69 -9.93 -0.96 5.53
C LYS A 69 -9.58 -1.67 6.83
N ALA A 70 -8.41 -1.39 7.40
CA ALA A 70 -7.99 -1.95 8.68
C ALA A 70 -8.96 -1.51 9.77
N GLU A 71 -9.31 -0.21 9.80
CA GLU A 71 -10.31 0.34 10.72
C GLU A 71 -11.68 -0.32 10.54
N MET A 72 -12.14 -0.52 9.30
CA MET A 72 -13.41 -1.21 9.02
C MET A 72 -13.48 -2.65 9.54
N VAL A 73 -12.35 -3.34 9.69
CA VAL A 73 -12.30 -4.73 10.18
C VAL A 73 -11.78 -4.83 11.62
N GLY A 74 -11.57 -3.70 12.30
CA GLY A 74 -11.09 -3.64 13.68
C GLY A 74 -9.62 -4.04 13.85
N ILE A 75 -8.79 -3.83 12.82
CA ILE A 75 -7.33 -3.97 12.90
C ILE A 75 -6.73 -2.60 13.22
N ASP A 76 -5.93 -2.53 14.29
CA ASP A 76 -5.20 -1.33 14.68
C ASP A 76 -4.16 -1.00 13.61
N PHE A 77 -4.19 0.23 13.12
CA PHE A 77 -3.28 0.71 12.10
C PHE A 77 -2.29 1.71 12.69
N ILE A 78 -0.99 1.37 12.66
CA ILE A 78 0.09 2.20 13.21
C ILE A 78 0.99 2.64 12.06
N ASN A 79 1.10 3.96 11.87
CA ASN A 79 2.09 4.56 10.99
C ASN A 79 3.38 4.87 11.78
N GLY A 80 4.53 4.50 11.23
CA GLY A 80 5.86 4.75 11.80
C GLY A 80 6.84 5.35 10.81
#